data_AF-A0A4U0ZKH7-F1
#
_entry.id   AF-A0A4U0ZKH7-F1
#
_cell.length_a   1.000
_cell.length_b   1.000
_cell.length_c   1.000
_cell.angle_alpha   90.00
_cell.angle_beta   90.00
_cell.angle_gamma   90.00
#
_symmetry.space_group_name_H-M   'P 1'
#
loop_
_entity.id
_entity.type
_entity.pdbx_description
1 polymer ?
#
loop_
_entity_poly.entity_id
_entity_poly.type
_entity_poly.pdbx_seq_one_letter_code
_entity_poly.pdbx_strand_id
1 'polypeptide(L)' 'DNSNPDVQSLDDGDTIQDVFTYTITDADGDTSEATLTIDVNGLTDGAPTISIDDADADVTPADNSVVEGSGDTVNG' A
#
# COMPACT_ATOMS: atom_id res chain seq x y z
N ASP A 1 4.05 13.82 0.31
CA ASP A 1 4.39 13.58 1.72
C ASP A 1 3.74 12.27 2.12
N ASN A 2 4.51 11.27 2.55
CA ASN A 2 3.97 9.96 2.93
C ASN A 2 3.33 9.95 4.32
N SER A 3 3.27 11.10 4.99
CA SER A 3 2.63 11.27 6.30
C SER A 3 1.29 12.02 6.23
N ASN A 4 0.81 12.36 5.03
CA ASN A 4 -0.48 13.03 4.87
C ASN A 4 -1.63 12.09 5.33
N PRO A 5 -2.32 12.39 6.43
CA PRO A 5 -3.32 11.49 7.01
C PRO A 5 -4.51 11.23 6.07
N ASP A 6 -4.89 12.19 5.23
CA ASP A 6 -6.01 12.06 4.31
C ASP A 6 -5.72 11.04 3.20
N VAL A 7 -4.45 10.98 2.75
CA VAL A 7 -3.97 9.95 1.81
C VAL A 7 -3.89 8.60 2.51
N GLN A 8 -3.44 8.58 3.77
CA GLN A 8 -3.33 7.34 4.53
C GLN A 8 -4.68 6.73 4.92
N SER A 9 -5.77 7.50 4.85
CA SER A 9 -7.12 7.05 5.18
C SER A 9 -7.93 6.54 3.98
N LEU A 10 -7.37 6.54 2.77
CA LEU A 10 -8.11 6.07 1.59
C LEU A 10 -8.22 4.54 1.60
N ASP A 11 -9.45 4.04 1.64
CA ASP A 11 -9.75 2.63 1.46
C ASP A 11 -9.92 2.28 -0.04
N ASP A 12 -10.07 0.99 -0.34
CA ASP A 12 -10.34 0.52 -1.71
C ASP A 12 -11.59 1.19 -2.30
N GLY A 13 -11.39 1.91 -3.41
CA GLY A 13 -12.48 2.59 -4.12
C GLY A 13 -12.72 4.03 -3.67
N ASP A 14 -12.02 4.52 -2.64
CA ASP A 14 -12.01 5.93 -2.29
C ASP A 14 -11.10 6.72 -3.24
N THR A 15 -11.49 7.97 -3.52
CA THR A 15 -10.70 8.90 -4.34
C THR A 15 -10.71 10.29 -3.70
N ILE A 16 -9.55 10.95 -3.69
CA ILE A 16 -9.42 12.39 -3.39
C ILE A 16 -8.78 13.12 -4.56
N GLN A 17 -8.94 14.45 -4.59
CA GLN A 17 -8.41 15.30 -5.66
C GLN A 17 -7.44 16.35 -5.13
N ASP A 18 -6.26 16.39 -5.73
CA ASP A 18 -5.37 17.54 -5.62
C ASP A 18 -5.62 18.48 -6.80
N VAL A 19 -5.97 19.73 -6.51
CA VAL A 19 -6.34 20.74 -7.51
C VAL A 19 -5.36 21.90 -7.47
N PHE A 20 -4.71 22.16 -8.60
CA PHE A 20 -3.74 23.24 -8.77
C PHE A 20 -4.23 24.22 -9.82
N THR A 21 -4.36 25.49 -9.45
CA THR A 21 -4.61 26.57 -10.41
C THR A 21 -3.28 27.21 -10.79
N TYR A 22 -3.06 27.41 -12.08
CA TYR A 22 -1.88 28.09 -12.60
C TYR A 22 -2.27 29.19 -13.58
N THR A 23 -1.42 30.21 -13.65
CA THR A 23 -1.57 31.35 -14.55
C THR A 23 -0.53 31.25 -15.66
N ILE A 24 -0.98 31.34 -16.91
CA ILE A 24 -0.13 31.48 -18.09
C ILE A 24 -0.08 32.96 -18.43
N THR A 25 1.11 33.49 -18.70
CA THR A 25 1.31 34.84 -19.23
C THR A 25 1.92 34.73 -20.63
N ASP A 26 1.39 35.45 -21.61
CA ASP A 26 2.00 35.54 -22.94
C ASP A 26 3.11 36.61 -23.01
N ALA A 27 3.63 36.87 -24.20
CA ALA A 27 4.80 37.72 -24.38
C ALA A 27 4.53 39.22 -24.16
N ASP A 28 3.28 39.66 -24.32
CA ASP A 28 2.83 41.04 -24.12
C ASP A 28 2.13 41.26 -22.76
N GLY A 29 1.95 40.19 -21.98
CA GLY A 29 1.63 40.27 -20.56
C GLY A 29 0.18 39.92 -20.22
N ASP A 30 -0.61 39.46 -21.20
CA ASP A 30 -1.96 38.97 -20.96
C ASP A 30 -1.89 37.66 -20.18
N THR A 31 -2.81 37.49 -19.24
CA THR A 31 -2.86 36.31 -18.36
C THR A 31 -4.11 35.47 -18.57
N SER A 32 -3.95 34.16 -18.44
CA SER A 32 -5.05 33.21 -18.41
C SER A 32 -4.83 32.20 -17.30
N GLU A 33 -5.89 31.82 -16.60
CA GLU A 33 -5.85 30.74 -15.62
C GLU A 33 -6.25 29.40 -16.24
N ALA A 34 -5.67 28.33 -15.70
CA ALA A 34 -6.03 26.96 -15.99
C ALA A 34 -5.86 26.08 -14.73
N THR A 35 -6.53 24.93 -14.72
CA THR A 35 -6.57 24.03 -13.56
C THR A 35 -6.01 22.67 -13.94
N LEU A 36 -5.11 22.15 -13.10
CA LEU A 36 -4.62 20.77 -13.11
C LEU A 36 -5.28 20.03 -11.95
N THR A 37 -6.02 18.97 -12.26
CA THR A 37 -6.62 18.05 -11.28
C THR A 37 -5.87 16.73 -11.30
N ILE A 38 -5.48 16.23 -10.12
CA ILE A 38 -4.86 14.93 -9.93
C ILE A 38 -5.80 14.09 -9.06
N ASP A 39 -6.27 12.96 -9.59
CA ASP A 39 -7.06 11.98 -8.84
C ASP A 39 -6.12 10.99 -8.13
N VAL A 40 -6.26 10.89 -6.81
CA VAL A 40 -5.53 9.93 -5.96
C VAL A 40 -6.50 8.86 -5.52
N ASN A 41 -6.26 7.60 -5.92
CA ASN A 41 -7.13 6.47 -5.62
C ASN A 41 -6.53 5.62 -4.50
N GLY A 42 -7.35 5.27 -3.50
CA GLY A 42 -7.02 4.29 -2.47
C GLY A 42 -6.95 2.88 -3.03
N LEU A 43 -5.91 2.13 -2.62
CA LEU A 43 -5.75 0.73 -2.95
C LEU A 43 -5.00 -0.01 -1.83
N THR A 44 -5.53 -1.16 -1.44
CA THR A 44 -4.95 -2.09 -0.47
C THR A 44 -3.80 -2.86 -1.13
N ASP A 45 -2.64 -2.91 -0.48
CA ASP A 45 -1.41 -3.60 -0.93
C ASP A 45 -1.48 -5.14 -0.81
N GLY A 46 -2.69 -5.70 -0.89
CA GLY A 46 -2.94 -7.12 -0.72
C GLY A 46 -2.98 -7.60 0.74
N ALA A 47 -3.30 -8.88 0.92
CA ALA A 47 -3.34 -9.49 2.23
C ALA A 47 -1.92 -9.88 2.70
N PRO A 48 -1.59 -9.71 3.99
CA PRO A 48 -0.32 -10.20 4.52
C PRO A 48 -0.26 -11.73 4.42
N THR A 49 0.86 -12.26 3.95
CA THR A 49 1.10 -13.71 3.88
C THR A 49 2.04 -14.15 4.98
N ILE A 50 1.69 -15.23 5.69
CA ILE A 50 2.60 -15.93 6.60
C ILE A 50 2.99 -17.25 5.94
N SER A 51 4.30 -17.49 5.81
CA SER A 51 4.87 -18.78 5.40
C SER A 51 5.66 -19.34 6.57
N ILE A 52 5.45 -20.62 6.88
CA ILE A 52 6.28 -21.35 7.84
C ILE A 52 7.15 -22.29 7.03
N ASP A 53 8.47 -22.13 7.15
CA ASP A 53 9.43 -23.08 6.58
C ASP A 53 9.42 -24.34 7.43
N ASP A 54 9.03 -25.45 6.81
CA ASP A 54 9.11 -26.76 7.43
C ASP A 54 10.59 -27.20 7.48
N ALA A 55 11.12 -27.27 8.70
CA ALA A 55 12.53 -27.55 8.94
C ALA A 55 12.85 -29.07 8.98
N ASP A 56 11.85 -29.95 8.98
CA ASP A 56 12.07 -31.41 9.09
C ASP A 56 12.21 -32.13 7.74
N ALA A 57 11.91 -31.45 6.63
CA ALA A 57 11.94 -31.93 5.26
C ALA A 57 11.06 -33.17 4.97
N ASP A 58 10.12 -33.50 5.87
CA ASP A 58 9.18 -34.59 5.72
C ASP A 58 7.82 -34.05 5.24
N VAL A 59 7.53 -34.25 3.96
CA VAL A 59 6.30 -33.78 3.31
C VAL A 59 5.12 -34.66 3.73
N THR A 60 4.78 -34.67 5.02
CA THR A 60 3.50 -35.22 5.50
C THR A 60 2.45 -34.11 5.41
N PRO A 61 1.29 -34.33 4.75
CA PRO A 61 0.33 -33.26 4.47
C PRO A 61 -0.41 -32.59 5.65
N ALA A 62 0.13 -32.54 6.87
CA ALA A 62 -0.67 -32.10 8.02
C ALA A 62 -0.01 -31.26 9.12
N ASP A 63 1.32 -31.09 9.22
CA ASP A 63 1.89 -30.34 10.34
C ASP A 63 2.91 -29.29 9.89
N ASN A 64 2.50 -28.02 9.83
CA ASN A 64 3.44 -26.90 9.85
C ASN A 64 3.96 -26.73 11.28
N SER A 65 4.91 -27.57 11.69
CA SER A 65 5.50 -27.54 13.05
C SER A 65 6.46 -26.35 13.21
N VAL A 66 6.27 -25.55 14.26
CA VAL A 66 7.24 -24.54 14.70
C VAL A 66 8.16 -25.19 15.73
N VAL A 67 9.47 -25.25 15.46
CA VAL A 67 10.46 -25.70 16.44
C VAL A 67 10.71 -24.57 17.44
N GLU A 68 10.28 -24.75 18.69
CA GLU A 68 10.67 -23.86 19.78
C GLU A 68 12.18 -24.02 20.01
N GLY A 69 12.88 -22.96 20.41
CA GLY A 69 14.35 -22.98 20.60
C GLY A 69 14.88 -23.99 21.65
N SER A 70 14.00 -24.74 22.33
CA SER A 70 14.32 -25.91 23.16
C SER A 70 14.50 -27.22 22.38
N GLY A 71 14.18 -27.25 21.08
CA GLY A 71 14.25 -28.45 20.25
C GLY A 71 13.01 -29.34 20.33
N ASP A 72 11.93 -28.89 20.97
CA ASP A 72 10.66 -29.58 21.01
C ASP A 72 9.80 -29.15 19.81
N THR A 73 9.24 -30.12 19.08
CA THR A 73 8.22 -29.89 18.06
C THR A 73 6.85 -29.82 18.73
N VAL A 74 6.11 -28.74 18.49
CA VAL A 74 4.70 -28.62 18.89
C VAL A 74 3.84 -28.94 17.67
N ASN A 75 3.33 -30.16 17.61
CA ASN A 75 2.33 -30.57 16.62
C ASN A 75 0.95 -30.05 17.03
N GLY A 76 0.23 -29.47 16.07
CA GLY A 76 -1.15 -28.99 16.23
C GLY A 76 -2.14 -29.92 15.56
#